data_AF-A0A503XH54-F1
#
_entry.id   AF-A0A503XH54-F1
#
_cell.length_a   1.000
_cell.length_b   1.000
_cell.length_c   1.000
_cell.angle_alpha   90.00
_cell.angle_beta   90.00
_cell.angle_gamma   90.00
#
_symmetry.space_group_name_H-M   'P 1'
#
loop_
_entity.id
_entity.type
_entity.pdbx_description
1 polymer ?
#
loop_
_entity_poly.entity_id
_entity_poly.type
_entity_poly.pdbx_seq_one_letter_code
_entity_poly.pdbx_strand_id
1 'polypeptide(L)'
;MTDLLPHPLAELFPMLSDKEIGELADDIVTYGQRQPIVLLDGKVLDGRNRLAACRFAEVEPVFTDYDGEDPLGFVLSLNLHRRHLSESQRAMVAAQIVDWDFGMNQATAGSANLPTREAARRLSISERAVIAAKRIRDHGAGELVEAIRDGRLSVHAGEALSDLAVEAQREVLHQEEKQIVARAKEIRAARQKLRHAVRLTNMELIAKRGRQSAPARLSRLYPVYYADPCWQYAVRSEVTGREKSAENHYPTMPTDEICTLLSGLIGGQHPAVCFLWATNPMLLDGLRVLSACGFTYVHHWIWDKEVAGTGYWGRDRHEILLIGRRGDIAAPLPGTQPETVYRERKGRHSAKPDWFAEQIDKLFPGLAKLELFARAARPGWDSWGFESNPEANASEDNGGISAIEGAPMPGEASRPVAGRSASATSEIMDATAGETAPQSKRGRARKAVPA
;
A
#
# COMPACT_ATOMS: atom_id res chain seq x y z
N MET A 1 -10.21 50.33 -16.79
CA MET A 1 -9.53 49.02 -16.71
C MET A 1 -10.42 47.94 -17.29
N THR A 2 -9.82 46.99 -18.00
CA THR A 2 -10.51 45.85 -18.64
C THR A 2 -10.98 44.83 -17.61
N ASP A 3 -12.19 44.30 -17.75
CA ASP A 3 -12.70 43.27 -16.85
C ASP A 3 -12.38 41.86 -17.37
N LEU A 4 -11.20 41.36 -16.98
CA LEU A 4 -10.70 40.05 -17.38
C LEU A 4 -11.15 38.98 -16.39
N LEU A 5 -11.79 37.93 -16.92
CA LEU A 5 -12.22 36.79 -16.12
C LEU A 5 -11.02 35.96 -15.64
N PRO A 6 -11.08 35.38 -14.42
CA PRO A 6 -10.08 34.42 -13.97
C PRO A 6 -10.12 33.14 -14.83
N HIS A 7 -8.96 32.52 -15.02
CA HIS A 7 -8.89 31.16 -15.57
C HIS A 7 -9.19 30.16 -14.46
N PRO A 8 -9.97 29.07 -14.68
CA PRO A 8 -10.35 28.13 -13.62
C PRO A 8 -9.16 27.53 -12.83
N LEU A 9 -8.03 27.26 -13.50
CA LEU A 9 -6.81 26.79 -12.82
C LEU A 9 -6.27 27.81 -11.80
N ALA A 10 -6.47 29.11 -12.04
CA ALA A 10 -6.10 30.14 -11.09
C ALA A 10 -6.99 30.06 -9.84
N GLU A 11 -8.29 29.78 -10.01
CA GLU A 11 -9.33 29.73 -8.95
C GLU A 11 -9.19 28.57 -7.96
N LEU A 12 -8.33 27.59 -8.25
CA LEU A 12 -7.86 26.58 -7.28
C LEU A 12 -7.39 27.24 -5.97
N PHE A 13 -6.70 28.38 -6.09
CA PHE A 13 -6.10 29.10 -4.97
C PHE A 13 -7.02 30.23 -4.45
N PRO A 14 -7.03 30.54 -3.14
CA PRO A 14 -7.77 31.69 -2.61
C PRO A 14 -7.15 33.02 -3.07
N MET A 15 -7.90 34.12 -2.94
CA MET A 15 -7.38 35.48 -3.01
C MET A 15 -6.60 35.83 -1.73
N LEU A 16 -5.82 36.91 -1.77
CA LEU A 16 -5.34 37.57 -0.55
C LEU A 16 -6.49 38.29 0.17
N SER A 17 -6.35 38.56 1.47
CA SER A 17 -7.29 39.41 2.20
C SER A 17 -7.20 40.87 1.73
N ASP A 18 -8.26 41.66 1.93
CA ASP A 18 -8.30 43.08 1.52
C ASP A 18 -7.12 43.89 2.08
N LYS A 19 -6.66 43.56 3.30
CA LYS A 19 -5.47 44.17 3.91
C LYS A 19 -4.19 43.85 3.15
N GLU A 20 -3.97 42.58 2.82
CA GLU A 20 -2.80 42.13 2.04
C GLU A 20 -2.86 42.62 0.59
N ILE A 21 -4.06 42.80 0.02
CA ILE A 21 -4.24 43.45 -1.30
C ILE A 21 -3.87 44.93 -1.21
N GLY A 22 -4.23 45.63 -0.13
CA GLY A 22 -3.80 47.01 0.13
C GLY A 22 -2.27 47.13 0.28
N GLU A 23 -1.64 46.26 1.08
CA GLU A 23 -0.18 46.23 1.23
C GLU A 23 0.54 45.94 -0.11
N LEU A 24 -0.04 45.08 -0.96
CA LEU A 24 0.46 44.82 -2.32
C LEU A 24 0.21 46.00 -3.27
N ALA A 25 -0.88 46.74 -3.09
CA ALA A 25 -1.18 47.95 -3.86
C ALA A 25 -0.17 49.07 -3.55
N ASP A 26 0.15 49.29 -2.27
CA ASP A 26 1.17 50.25 -1.84
C ASP A 26 2.56 49.92 -2.41
N ASP A 27 2.96 48.64 -2.46
CA ASP A 27 4.21 48.20 -3.10
C ASP A 27 4.21 48.48 -4.62
N ILE A 28 3.09 48.22 -5.30
CA ILE A 28 2.92 48.49 -6.73
C ILE A 28 2.93 50.00 -7.03
N VAL A 29 2.34 50.85 -6.18
CA VAL A 29 2.44 52.32 -6.31
C VAL A 29 3.89 52.78 -6.12
N THR A 30 4.60 52.22 -5.14
CA THR A 30 5.95 52.66 -4.76
C THR A 30 7.04 52.20 -5.76
N TYR A 31 6.91 50.99 -6.31
CA TYR A 31 7.96 50.37 -7.12
C TYR A 31 7.53 49.89 -8.51
N GLY A 32 6.27 50.11 -8.88
CA GLY A 32 5.68 49.59 -10.11
C GLY A 32 5.41 48.08 -10.07
N GLN A 33 4.59 47.60 -11.01
CA GLN A 33 4.30 46.18 -11.14
C GLN A 33 5.51 45.40 -11.67
N ARG A 34 6.30 44.81 -10.77
CA ARG A 34 7.53 44.06 -11.10
C ARG A 34 7.32 42.73 -11.84
N GLN A 35 6.10 42.17 -11.80
CA GLN A 35 5.78 40.91 -12.48
C GLN A 35 4.44 41.02 -13.21
N PRO A 36 4.38 40.73 -14.52
CA PRO A 36 3.16 40.84 -15.31
C PRO A 36 2.07 39.90 -14.78
N ILE A 37 0.82 40.22 -15.09
CA ILE A 37 -0.32 39.31 -14.92
C ILE A 37 -0.32 38.38 -16.13
N VAL A 38 -0.38 37.08 -15.88
CA VAL A 38 -0.20 36.05 -16.92
C VAL A 38 -1.56 35.62 -17.43
N LEU A 39 -1.76 35.66 -18.74
CA LEU A 39 -3.02 35.33 -19.41
C LEU A 39 -2.92 33.98 -20.15
N LEU A 40 -4.04 33.26 -20.20
CA LEU A 40 -4.24 32.08 -21.06
C LEU A 40 -5.65 32.16 -21.64
N ASP A 41 -5.79 32.05 -22.96
CA ASP A 41 -7.05 32.23 -23.69
C ASP A 41 -7.81 33.54 -23.31
N GLY A 42 -7.06 34.62 -23.07
CA GLY A 42 -7.60 35.91 -22.62
C GLY A 42 -8.11 35.95 -21.18
N LYS A 43 -7.89 34.90 -20.37
CA LYS A 43 -8.27 34.79 -18.96
C LYS A 43 -7.04 34.82 -18.06
N VAL A 44 -7.19 35.28 -16.82
CA VAL A 44 -6.05 35.40 -15.88
C VAL A 44 -5.61 34.03 -15.34
N LEU A 45 -4.45 33.54 -15.79
CA LEU A 45 -3.83 32.29 -15.36
C LEU A 45 -3.01 32.44 -14.07
N ASP A 46 -2.21 33.51 -13.94
CA ASP A 46 -1.56 33.91 -12.69
C ASP A 46 -1.63 35.42 -12.48
N GLY A 47 -1.64 35.86 -11.22
CA GLY A 47 -1.59 37.27 -10.86
C GLY A 47 -2.95 37.90 -10.54
N ARG A 48 -4.00 37.11 -10.24
CA ARG A 48 -5.31 37.65 -9.80
C ARG A 48 -5.19 38.66 -8.65
N ASN A 49 -4.33 38.40 -7.66
CA ASN A 49 -4.03 39.36 -6.58
C ASN A 49 -3.32 40.63 -7.08
N ARG A 50 -2.43 40.53 -8.08
CA ARG A 50 -1.78 41.69 -8.71
C ARG A 50 -2.80 42.52 -9.48
N LEU A 51 -3.69 41.89 -10.24
CA LEU A 51 -4.80 42.58 -10.93
C LEU A 51 -5.73 43.29 -9.95
N ALA A 52 -6.07 42.66 -8.82
CA ALA A 52 -6.87 43.29 -7.76
C ALA A 52 -6.14 44.49 -7.12
N ALA A 53 -4.85 44.35 -6.82
CA ALA A 53 -4.03 45.43 -6.25
C ALA A 53 -3.83 46.60 -7.24
N CYS A 54 -3.61 46.33 -8.53
CA CYS A 54 -3.56 47.36 -9.57
C CYS A 54 -4.89 48.12 -9.68
N ARG A 55 -6.03 47.41 -9.63
CA ARG A 55 -7.38 48.02 -9.59
C ARG A 55 -7.58 48.89 -8.35
N PHE A 56 -7.13 48.43 -7.18
CA PHE A 56 -7.21 49.18 -5.92
C PHE A 56 -6.32 50.44 -5.93
N ALA A 57 -5.15 50.37 -6.57
CA ALA A 57 -4.19 51.47 -6.70
C ALA A 57 -4.49 52.44 -7.87
N GLU A 58 -5.50 52.16 -8.70
CA GLU A 58 -5.74 52.85 -9.98
C GLU A 58 -4.53 52.84 -10.96
N VAL A 59 -3.64 51.85 -10.84
CA VAL A 59 -2.44 51.67 -11.69
C VAL A 59 -2.76 50.75 -12.88
N GLU A 60 -2.44 51.18 -14.11
CA GLU A 60 -2.70 50.36 -15.30
C GLU A 60 -1.86 49.06 -15.29
N PRO A 61 -2.50 47.87 -15.32
CA PRO A 61 -1.82 46.59 -15.20
C PRO A 61 -1.02 46.18 -16.46
N VAL A 62 0.17 45.61 -16.23
CA VAL A 62 1.01 44.98 -17.24
C VAL A 62 0.65 43.49 -17.36
N PHE A 63 0.47 43.03 -18.61
CA PHE A 63 0.10 41.66 -18.95
C PHE A 63 1.18 40.94 -19.76
N THR A 64 1.14 39.61 -19.76
CA THR A 64 1.84 38.74 -20.71
C THR A 64 0.99 37.51 -21.00
N ASP A 65 0.99 37.02 -22.22
CA ASP A 65 0.39 35.73 -22.54
C ASP A 65 1.29 34.57 -22.09
N TYR A 66 0.69 33.42 -21.80
CA TYR A 66 1.35 32.16 -21.46
C TYR A 66 1.55 31.30 -22.71
N ASP A 67 2.79 30.83 -22.91
CA ASP A 67 3.25 30.10 -24.09
C ASP A 67 3.67 28.64 -23.81
N GLY A 68 3.52 28.16 -22.57
CA GLY A 68 3.97 26.84 -22.14
C GLY A 68 2.97 25.68 -22.32
N GLU A 69 3.46 24.45 -22.20
CA GLU A 69 2.68 23.22 -22.44
C GLU A 69 1.96 22.65 -21.19
N ASP A 70 2.34 23.03 -19.96
CA ASP A 70 1.65 22.59 -18.72
C ASP A 70 1.16 23.80 -17.89
N PRO A 71 0.00 24.38 -18.25
CA PRO A 71 -0.63 25.45 -17.49
C PRO A 71 -0.87 25.09 -16.01
N LEU A 72 -1.21 23.83 -15.70
CA LEU A 72 -1.40 23.40 -14.31
C LEU A 72 -0.06 23.39 -13.57
N GLY A 73 0.96 22.75 -14.14
CA GLY A 73 2.31 22.70 -13.56
C GLY A 73 2.89 24.09 -13.31
N PHE A 74 2.65 25.04 -14.22
CA PHE A 74 2.99 26.44 -14.06
C PHE A 74 2.29 27.10 -12.86
N VAL A 75 0.95 27.05 -12.79
CA VAL A 75 0.19 27.64 -11.69
C VAL A 75 0.52 26.98 -10.35
N LEU A 76 0.65 25.64 -10.33
CA LEU A 76 1.09 24.88 -9.15
C LEU A 76 2.47 25.34 -8.69
N SER A 77 3.47 25.41 -9.57
CA SER A 77 4.84 25.82 -9.21
C SER A 77 4.88 27.23 -8.62
N LEU A 78 4.26 28.21 -9.29
CA LEU A 78 4.23 29.59 -8.80
C LEU A 78 3.55 29.73 -7.44
N ASN A 79 2.47 28.98 -7.19
CA ASN A 79 1.70 29.12 -5.96
C ASN A 79 2.22 28.22 -4.81
N LEU A 80 2.83 27.07 -5.10
CA LEU A 80 3.48 26.20 -4.11
C LEU A 80 4.76 26.81 -3.52
N HIS A 81 5.55 27.51 -4.33
CA HIS A 81 6.82 28.09 -3.89
C HIS A 81 6.67 29.48 -3.25
N ARG A 82 5.65 30.27 -3.62
CA ARG A 82 5.49 31.66 -3.16
C ARG A 82 4.46 31.86 -2.06
N ARG A 83 3.53 30.92 -1.86
CA ARG A 83 2.55 30.97 -0.77
C ARG A 83 2.88 29.87 0.23
N HIS A 84 2.90 30.21 1.52
CA HIS A 84 3.08 29.25 2.61
C HIS A 84 1.81 28.39 2.84
N LEU A 85 1.31 27.72 1.79
CA LEU A 85 0.11 26.89 1.85
C LEU A 85 0.33 25.69 2.79
N SER A 86 -0.53 25.61 3.80
CA SER A 86 -0.58 24.47 4.71
C SER A 86 -0.86 23.16 3.95
N GLU A 87 -0.48 22.02 4.54
CA GLU A 87 -0.81 20.70 3.97
C GLU A 87 -2.32 20.53 3.74
N SER A 88 -3.14 21.16 4.58
CA SER A 88 -4.60 21.15 4.47
C SER A 88 -5.10 21.91 3.23
N GLN A 89 -4.58 23.11 2.98
CA GLN A 89 -4.92 23.87 1.76
C GLN A 89 -4.46 23.15 0.49
N ARG A 90 -3.24 22.57 0.50
CA ARG A 90 -2.75 21.77 -0.63
C ARG A 90 -3.64 20.53 -0.89
N ALA A 91 -4.17 19.91 0.16
CA ALA A 91 -5.10 18.79 0.03
C ALA A 91 -6.46 19.20 -0.57
N MET A 92 -6.98 20.39 -0.25
CA MET A 92 -8.20 20.91 -0.91
C MET A 92 -7.98 21.17 -2.41
N VAL A 93 -6.83 21.76 -2.79
CA VAL A 93 -6.44 21.91 -4.20
C VAL A 93 -6.31 20.55 -4.89
N ALA A 94 -5.73 19.55 -4.23
CA ALA A 94 -5.61 18.19 -4.78
C ALA A 94 -6.98 17.55 -5.03
N ALA A 95 -7.94 17.72 -4.14
CA ALA A 95 -9.30 17.19 -4.33
C ALA A 95 -10.00 17.82 -5.55
N GLN A 96 -9.81 19.13 -5.77
CA GLN A 96 -10.33 19.82 -6.96
C GLN A 96 -9.69 19.33 -8.26
N ILE A 97 -8.38 19.03 -8.26
CA ILE A 97 -7.65 18.46 -9.40
C ILE A 97 -8.14 17.03 -9.70
N VAL A 98 -8.31 16.17 -8.70
CA VAL A 98 -8.66 14.75 -8.91
C VAL A 98 -10.03 14.54 -9.54
N ASP A 99 -11.00 15.39 -9.23
CA ASP A 99 -12.35 15.31 -9.82
C ASP A 99 -12.60 16.49 -10.77
N TRP A 100 -11.56 16.87 -11.52
CA TRP A 100 -11.65 17.88 -12.56
C TRP A 100 -12.35 17.31 -13.81
N ASP A 101 -13.66 17.16 -13.71
CA ASP A 101 -14.53 17.14 -14.88
C ASP A 101 -14.78 18.59 -15.31
N PHE A 102 -14.56 18.90 -16.59
CA PHE A 102 -15.46 19.69 -17.46
C PHE A 102 -14.79 20.16 -18.77
N GLY A 103 -15.27 19.64 -19.90
CA GLY A 103 -16.15 20.40 -20.79
C GLY A 103 -15.65 21.63 -21.57
N MET A 104 -14.46 22.19 -21.36
CA MET A 104 -13.96 23.33 -22.16
C MET A 104 -12.47 23.21 -22.56
N ASN A 105 -12.25 23.27 -23.87
CA ASN A 105 -10.99 23.34 -24.62
C ASN A 105 -10.04 22.12 -24.51
N GLN A 106 -9.53 21.67 -25.67
CA GLN A 106 -8.65 20.49 -25.78
C GLN A 106 -7.29 20.68 -25.08
N ALA A 107 -6.83 21.92 -24.88
CA ALA A 107 -5.52 22.25 -24.30
C ALA A 107 -5.43 21.99 -22.78
N THR A 108 -6.52 22.14 -22.03
CA THR A 108 -6.55 22.02 -20.56
C THR A 108 -7.16 20.72 -20.06
N ALA A 109 -7.91 20.01 -20.91
CA ALA A 109 -8.58 18.75 -20.54
C ALA A 109 -7.61 17.63 -20.09
N GLY A 110 -6.37 17.61 -20.60
CA GLY A 110 -5.39 16.56 -20.31
C GLY A 110 -4.51 16.77 -19.07
N SER A 111 -4.39 18.01 -18.56
CA SER A 111 -3.44 18.33 -17.48
C SER A 111 -4.06 18.32 -16.08
N ALA A 112 -5.37 18.54 -15.96
CA ALA A 112 -6.04 18.75 -14.67
C ALA A 112 -6.63 17.48 -14.05
N ASN A 113 -7.27 16.58 -14.81
CA ASN A 113 -7.91 15.37 -14.26
C ASN A 113 -6.86 14.29 -13.93
N LEU A 114 -6.16 14.48 -12.81
CA LEU A 114 -5.03 13.65 -12.40
C LEU A 114 -5.50 12.56 -11.42
N PRO A 115 -5.04 11.29 -11.55
CA PRO A 115 -5.28 10.27 -10.55
C PRO A 115 -4.84 10.72 -9.14
N THR A 116 -5.57 10.30 -8.09
CA THR A 116 -5.33 10.71 -6.68
C THR A 116 -3.85 10.69 -6.27
N ARG A 117 -3.11 9.66 -6.69
CA ARG A 117 -1.68 9.50 -6.43
C ARG A 117 -0.80 10.54 -7.12
N GLU A 118 -1.16 10.95 -8.32
CA GLU A 118 -0.42 11.97 -9.08
C GLU A 118 -0.68 13.37 -8.55
N ALA A 119 -1.94 13.70 -8.24
CA ALA A 119 -2.28 14.96 -7.56
C ALA A 119 -1.57 15.07 -6.19
N ALA A 120 -1.59 14.00 -5.39
CA ALA A 120 -0.87 13.93 -4.12
C ALA A 120 0.65 14.15 -4.28
N ARG A 121 1.26 13.55 -5.30
CA ARG A 121 2.68 13.69 -5.63
C ARG A 121 3.02 15.13 -6.02
N ARG A 122 2.29 15.72 -6.98
CA ARG A 122 2.53 17.10 -7.46
C ARG A 122 2.40 18.14 -6.34
N LEU A 123 1.49 17.93 -5.40
CA LEU A 123 1.24 18.84 -4.27
C LEU A 123 2.02 18.50 -3.00
N SER A 124 2.90 17.50 -3.02
CA SER A 124 3.72 17.06 -1.89
C SER A 124 2.88 16.81 -0.62
N ILE A 125 1.88 15.92 -0.75
CA ILE A 125 0.97 15.48 0.31
C ILE A 125 0.70 13.97 0.22
N SER A 126 0.02 13.40 1.21
CA SER A 126 -0.39 11.98 1.17
C SER A 126 -1.69 11.78 0.38
N GLU A 127 -1.83 10.62 -0.28
CA GLU A 127 -3.10 10.20 -0.92
C GLU A 127 -4.29 10.22 0.06
N ARG A 128 -4.03 9.92 1.34
CA ARG A 128 -5.03 10.02 2.42
C ARG A 128 -5.53 11.45 2.63
N ALA A 129 -4.65 12.46 2.54
CA ALA A 129 -5.04 13.85 2.66
C ALA A 129 -5.97 14.26 1.51
N VAL A 130 -5.71 13.80 0.29
CA VAL A 130 -6.58 14.01 -0.88
C VAL A 130 -7.95 13.34 -0.69
N ILE A 131 -7.99 12.08 -0.23
CA ILE A 131 -9.25 11.37 0.05
C ILE A 131 -10.06 12.08 1.14
N ALA A 132 -9.41 12.56 2.21
CA ALA A 132 -10.08 13.34 3.26
C ALA A 132 -10.63 14.68 2.72
N ALA A 133 -9.85 15.40 1.89
CA ALA A 133 -10.30 16.64 1.26
C ALA A 133 -11.46 16.43 0.28
N LYS A 134 -11.46 15.35 -0.51
CA LYS A 134 -12.62 14.96 -1.34
C LYS A 134 -13.87 14.76 -0.51
N ARG A 135 -13.79 13.96 0.57
CA ARG A 135 -14.90 13.75 1.51
C ARG A 135 -15.45 15.07 2.07
N ILE A 136 -14.56 16.01 2.42
CA ILE A 136 -14.94 17.32 2.96
C ILE A 136 -15.62 18.19 1.89
N ARG A 137 -15.18 18.13 0.63
CA ARG A 137 -15.89 18.80 -0.48
C ARG A 137 -17.27 18.20 -0.70
N ASP A 138 -17.39 16.87 -0.65
CA ASP A 138 -18.62 16.15 -1.04
C ASP A 138 -19.70 16.13 0.06
N HIS A 139 -19.30 16.27 1.34
CA HIS A 139 -20.21 16.19 2.50
C HIS A 139 -20.08 17.38 3.48
N GLY A 140 -19.18 18.32 3.21
CA GLY A 140 -18.98 19.50 4.05
C GLY A 140 -19.97 20.61 3.72
N ALA A 141 -20.36 21.37 4.74
CA ALA A 141 -20.95 22.69 4.54
C ALA A 141 -19.96 23.60 3.77
N GLY A 142 -20.44 24.53 2.96
CA GLY A 142 -19.55 25.44 2.20
C GLY A 142 -18.64 26.26 3.13
N GLU A 143 -19.18 26.62 4.29
CA GLU A 143 -18.50 27.29 5.39
C GLU A 143 -17.34 26.45 5.98
N LEU A 144 -17.45 25.11 5.95
CA LEU A 144 -16.39 24.18 6.38
C LEU A 144 -15.26 24.14 5.35
N VAL A 145 -15.61 24.09 4.06
CA VAL A 145 -14.67 24.07 2.94
C VAL A 145 -13.84 25.35 2.93
N GLU A 146 -14.48 26.51 2.98
CA GLU A 146 -13.79 27.81 2.96
C GLU A 146 -12.97 28.05 4.24
N ALA A 147 -13.43 27.61 5.42
CA ALA A 147 -12.61 27.65 6.63
C ALA A 147 -11.28 26.88 6.52
N ILE A 148 -11.21 25.83 5.68
CA ILE A 148 -9.98 25.09 5.41
C ILE A 148 -9.14 25.76 4.31
N ARG A 149 -9.78 26.36 3.30
CA ARG A 149 -9.08 27.11 2.23
C ARG A 149 -8.41 28.38 2.77
N ASP A 150 -9.03 29.04 3.74
CA ASP A 150 -8.46 30.18 4.49
C ASP A 150 -7.37 29.76 5.49
N GLY A 151 -7.19 28.46 5.75
CA GLY A 151 -6.24 27.95 6.73
C GLY A 151 -6.69 28.05 8.20
N ARG A 152 -7.92 28.54 8.47
CA ARG A 152 -8.53 28.57 9.81
C ARG A 152 -8.80 27.17 10.39
N LEU A 153 -8.97 26.16 9.55
CA LEU A 153 -9.16 24.77 9.96
C LEU A 153 -8.25 23.81 9.17
N SER A 154 -7.86 22.72 9.83
CA SER A 154 -7.15 21.62 9.17
C SER A 154 -8.12 20.63 8.52
N VAL A 155 -7.68 20.00 7.43
CA VAL A 155 -8.40 18.86 6.79
C VAL A 155 -8.67 17.74 7.80
N HIS A 156 -7.79 17.53 8.80
CA HIS A 156 -8.04 16.50 9.81
C HIS A 156 -9.14 16.87 10.82
N ALA A 157 -9.40 18.16 11.05
CA ALA A 157 -10.58 18.62 11.78
C ALA A 157 -11.83 18.56 10.89
N GLY A 158 -11.73 19.02 9.63
CA GLY A 158 -12.80 18.97 8.64
C GLY A 158 -13.30 17.56 8.35
N GLU A 159 -12.42 16.56 8.24
CA GLU A 159 -12.82 15.16 7.99
C GLU A 159 -13.77 14.66 9.09
N ALA A 160 -13.50 15.04 10.35
CA ALA A 160 -14.34 14.67 11.48
C ALA A 160 -15.67 15.44 11.50
N LEU A 161 -15.67 16.72 11.13
CA LEU A 161 -16.91 17.51 11.04
C LEU A 161 -17.80 17.04 9.88
N SER A 162 -17.21 16.56 8.77
CA SER A 162 -17.93 15.93 7.65
C SER A 162 -18.57 14.56 7.98
N ASP A 163 -18.47 14.08 9.22
CA ASP A 163 -19.27 12.96 9.74
C ASP A 163 -20.64 13.44 10.31
N LEU A 164 -20.89 14.76 10.42
CA LEU A 164 -22.14 15.37 10.89
C LEU A 164 -23.06 15.80 9.74
N ALA A 165 -24.36 15.96 10.03
CA ALA A 165 -25.30 16.66 9.15
C ALA A 165 -24.90 18.13 8.94
N VAL A 166 -25.23 18.71 7.78
CA VAL A 166 -24.77 20.04 7.33
C VAL A 166 -25.17 21.15 8.31
N GLU A 167 -26.36 21.05 8.90
CA GLU A 167 -26.88 21.97 9.91
C GLU A 167 -26.00 21.95 11.17
N ALA A 168 -25.69 20.76 11.68
CA ALA A 168 -24.81 20.58 12.83
C ALA A 168 -23.34 20.96 12.54
N GLN A 169 -22.90 20.88 11.27
CA GLN A 169 -21.59 21.44 10.88
C GLN A 169 -21.57 22.96 11.02
N ARG A 170 -22.61 23.65 10.53
CA ARG A 170 -22.76 25.11 10.65
C ARG A 170 -22.82 25.57 12.10
N GLU A 171 -23.63 24.91 12.94
CA GLU A 171 -23.72 25.19 14.38
C GLU A 171 -22.36 25.12 15.09
N VAL A 172 -21.52 24.15 14.73
CA VAL A 172 -20.16 24.05 15.26
C VAL A 172 -19.27 25.16 14.71
N LEU A 173 -19.35 25.48 13.41
CA LEU A 173 -18.53 26.52 12.77
C LEU A 173 -18.80 27.94 13.25
N HIS A 174 -19.96 28.21 13.87
CA HIS A 174 -20.25 29.48 14.54
C HIS A 174 -19.55 29.64 15.91
N GLN A 175 -18.89 28.61 16.42
CA GLN A 175 -18.16 28.64 17.69
C GLN A 175 -16.72 29.14 17.52
N GLU A 176 -16.05 29.43 18.63
CA GLU A 176 -14.62 29.75 18.61
C GLU A 176 -13.78 28.58 18.06
N GLU A 177 -12.67 28.87 17.38
CA GLU A 177 -11.79 27.87 16.76
C GLU A 177 -11.38 26.74 17.73
N LYS A 178 -11.07 27.09 18.99
CA LYS A 178 -10.73 26.14 20.05
C LYS A 178 -11.86 25.14 20.34
N GLN A 179 -13.12 25.58 20.27
CA GLN A 179 -14.32 24.75 20.47
C GLN A 179 -14.56 23.86 19.25
N ILE A 180 -14.39 24.39 18.03
CA ILE A 180 -14.44 23.62 16.77
C ILE A 180 -13.43 22.45 16.81
N VAL A 181 -12.17 22.74 17.19
CA VAL A 181 -11.10 21.74 17.29
C VAL A 181 -11.37 20.72 18.40
N ALA A 182 -11.94 21.14 19.54
CA ALA A 182 -12.38 20.23 20.60
C ALA A 182 -13.49 19.29 20.11
N ARG A 183 -14.52 19.82 19.43
CA ARG A 183 -15.63 19.04 18.88
C ARG A 183 -15.17 18.03 17.84
N ALA A 184 -14.27 18.44 16.93
CA ALA A 184 -13.65 17.53 15.97
C ALA A 184 -12.85 16.40 16.67
N LYS A 185 -12.20 16.68 17.81
CA LYS A 185 -11.49 15.67 18.61
C LYS A 185 -12.45 14.66 19.25
N GLU A 186 -13.60 15.09 19.75
CA GLU A 186 -14.65 14.21 20.30
C GLU A 186 -15.18 13.25 19.23
N ILE A 187 -15.52 13.76 18.04
CA ILE A 187 -16.05 12.94 16.94
C ILE A 187 -15.02 11.88 16.52
N ARG A 188 -13.73 12.26 16.41
CA ARG A 188 -12.65 11.28 16.13
C ARG A 188 -12.56 10.20 17.21
N ALA A 189 -12.69 10.55 18.48
CA ALA A 189 -12.66 9.60 19.59
C ALA A 189 -13.89 8.66 19.57
N ALA A 190 -15.08 9.18 19.28
CA ALA A 190 -16.29 8.37 19.10
C ALA A 190 -16.16 7.40 17.91
N ARG A 191 -15.69 7.88 16.76
CA ARG A 191 -15.41 7.06 15.56
C ARG A 191 -14.31 6.03 15.81
N GLN A 192 -13.32 6.31 16.66
CA GLN A 192 -12.32 5.34 17.11
C GLN A 192 -12.95 4.23 17.97
N LYS A 193 -13.79 4.57 18.96
CA LYS A 193 -14.53 3.57 19.78
C LYS A 193 -15.43 2.68 18.93
N LEU A 194 -16.20 3.26 17.99
CA LEU A 194 -17.06 2.49 17.09
C LEU A 194 -16.25 1.51 16.23
N ARG A 195 -15.17 1.97 15.59
CA ARG A 195 -14.26 1.09 14.82
C ARG A 195 -13.67 -0.02 15.68
N HIS A 196 -13.32 0.27 16.93
CA HIS A 196 -12.81 -0.74 17.87
C HIS A 196 -13.87 -1.81 18.20
N ALA A 197 -15.13 -1.42 18.41
CA ALA A 197 -16.23 -2.34 18.68
C ALA A 197 -16.53 -3.24 17.46
N VAL A 198 -16.69 -2.64 16.26
CA VAL A 198 -16.90 -3.38 14.99
C VAL A 198 -15.77 -4.38 14.73
N ARG A 199 -14.53 -3.99 15.01
CA ARG A 199 -13.34 -4.85 14.91
C ARG A 199 -13.42 -6.05 15.86
N LEU A 200 -13.79 -5.86 17.13
CA LEU A 200 -13.96 -6.96 18.08
C LEU A 200 -15.05 -7.94 17.61
N THR A 201 -16.20 -7.44 17.17
CA THR A 201 -17.28 -8.29 16.64
C THR A 201 -16.83 -9.07 15.39
N ASN A 202 -16.06 -8.45 14.48
CA ASN A 202 -15.52 -9.15 13.32
C ASN A 202 -14.50 -10.24 13.72
N MET A 203 -13.65 -9.97 14.71
CA MET A 203 -12.71 -10.97 15.26
C MET A 203 -13.44 -12.19 15.85
N GLU A 204 -14.53 -11.96 16.61
CA GLU A 204 -15.37 -13.03 17.17
C GLU A 204 -16.05 -13.86 16.07
N LEU A 205 -16.54 -13.21 15.01
CA LEU A 205 -17.15 -13.89 13.86
C LEU A 205 -16.13 -14.76 13.10
N ILE A 206 -14.91 -14.25 12.87
CA ILE A 206 -13.81 -15.01 12.26
C ILE A 206 -13.46 -16.23 13.13
N ALA A 207 -13.29 -16.06 14.45
CA ALA A 207 -13.00 -17.17 15.36
C ALA A 207 -14.16 -18.17 15.50
N LYS A 208 -15.41 -17.75 15.31
CA LYS A 208 -16.58 -18.64 15.29
C LYS A 208 -16.65 -19.47 14.01
N ARG A 209 -16.40 -18.86 12.84
CA ARG A 209 -16.39 -19.53 11.53
C ARG A 209 -15.17 -20.45 11.36
N GLY A 210 -14.00 -19.97 11.77
CA GLY A 210 -12.71 -20.62 11.55
C GLY A 210 -12.47 -21.94 12.27
N ARG A 211 -13.30 -22.30 13.26
CA ARG A 211 -13.13 -23.56 14.01
C ARG A 211 -13.32 -24.83 13.18
N GLN A 212 -13.98 -24.75 12.01
CA GLN A 212 -14.10 -25.88 11.08
C GLN A 212 -12.86 -26.03 10.18
N SER A 213 -12.28 -24.93 9.72
CA SER A 213 -11.11 -24.87 8.84
C SER A 213 -9.77 -24.88 9.58
N ALA A 214 -9.81 -24.77 10.91
CA ALA A 214 -8.65 -24.83 11.80
C ALA A 214 -8.90 -25.81 12.97
N PRO A 215 -8.99 -27.13 12.71
CA PRO A 215 -9.20 -28.14 13.74
C PRO A 215 -8.04 -28.19 14.73
N ALA A 216 -8.33 -28.52 15.99
CA ALA A 216 -7.34 -28.59 17.08
C ALA A 216 -6.33 -29.76 16.95
N ARG A 217 -6.54 -30.66 15.98
CA ARG A 217 -5.61 -31.74 15.60
C ARG A 217 -5.63 -31.88 14.09
N LEU A 218 -4.47 -32.18 13.51
CA LEU A 218 -4.35 -32.47 12.09
C LEU A 218 -4.79 -33.92 11.81
N SER A 219 -5.41 -34.16 10.65
CA SER A 219 -5.84 -35.49 10.19
C SER A 219 -4.68 -36.36 9.69
N ARG A 220 -3.58 -35.73 9.26
CA ARG A 220 -2.34 -36.37 8.79
C ARG A 220 -1.12 -35.58 9.22
N LEU A 221 0.05 -36.22 9.14
CA LEU A 221 1.36 -35.61 9.33
C LEU A 221 1.88 -35.09 7.98
N TYR A 222 2.65 -34.00 8.01
CA TYR A 222 3.27 -33.42 6.82
C TYR A 222 4.80 -33.36 6.96
N PRO A 223 5.56 -33.65 5.89
CA PRO A 223 6.99 -33.39 5.83
C PRO A 223 7.32 -31.89 5.63
N VAL A 224 6.39 -31.08 5.13
CA VAL A 224 6.61 -29.67 4.81
C VAL A 224 5.53 -28.79 5.45
N TYR A 225 5.95 -27.81 6.23
CA TYR A 225 5.08 -26.79 6.84
C TYR A 225 5.47 -25.39 6.35
N TYR A 226 4.47 -24.55 6.07
CA TYR A 226 4.62 -23.13 5.78
C TYR A 226 3.69 -22.35 6.72
N ALA A 227 4.19 -21.34 7.43
CA ALA A 227 3.41 -20.66 8.47
C ALA A 227 3.59 -19.14 8.41
N ASP A 228 2.48 -18.40 8.54
CA ASP A 228 2.46 -16.95 8.77
C ASP A 228 1.78 -16.61 10.11
N PRO A 229 2.46 -16.79 11.27
CA PRO A 229 1.83 -16.64 12.57
C PRO A 229 1.28 -15.23 12.79
N CYS A 230 0.12 -15.15 13.45
CA CYS A 230 -0.56 -13.89 13.74
C CYS A 230 0.08 -13.12 14.92
N TRP A 231 1.33 -12.71 14.76
CA TRP A 231 2.15 -12.05 15.79
C TRP A 231 1.45 -10.87 16.48
N GLN A 232 1.33 -10.94 17.82
CA GLN A 232 1.02 -9.77 18.64
C GLN A 232 2.30 -8.98 18.95
N TYR A 233 2.26 -7.67 18.70
CA TYR A 233 3.39 -6.76 18.95
C TYR A 233 3.22 -6.03 20.28
N ALA A 234 4.32 -5.84 21.01
CA ALA A 234 4.33 -4.95 22.17
C ALA A 234 4.05 -3.50 21.75
N VAL A 235 2.98 -2.90 22.30
CA VAL A 235 2.60 -1.50 22.05
C VAL A 235 2.93 -0.62 23.26
N ARG A 236 3.50 0.56 23.01
CA ARG A 236 3.83 1.54 24.07
C ARG A 236 2.62 2.23 24.71
N SER A 237 1.43 2.08 24.11
CA SER A 237 0.16 2.64 24.57
C SER A 237 -0.97 1.79 24.00
N GLU A 238 -1.91 1.35 24.83
CA GLU A 238 -3.03 0.53 24.38
C GLU A 238 -4.07 1.34 23.59
N VAL A 239 -4.27 2.61 23.95
CA VAL A 239 -5.35 3.46 23.41
C VAL A 239 -4.91 4.21 22.15
N THR A 240 -3.65 4.64 22.09
CA THR A 240 -3.09 5.44 20.98
C THR A 240 -1.98 4.73 20.21
N GLY A 241 -1.32 3.74 20.80
CA GLY A 241 -0.24 2.99 20.14
C GLY A 241 -0.72 1.93 19.14
N ARG A 242 -2.00 1.55 19.19
CA ARG A 242 -2.58 0.49 18.34
C ARG A 242 -3.01 0.96 16.94
N GLU A 243 -2.94 2.24 16.58
CA GLU A 243 -3.42 2.75 15.27
C GLU A 243 -2.77 2.09 14.04
N LYS A 244 -1.56 1.55 14.17
CA LYS A 244 -0.83 0.82 13.11
C LYS A 244 -0.58 -0.65 13.47
N SER A 245 -1.27 -1.18 14.48
CA SER A 245 -1.12 -2.57 14.93
C SER A 245 -1.74 -3.55 13.93
N ALA A 246 -1.15 -4.73 13.80
CA ALA A 246 -1.72 -5.86 13.04
C ALA A 246 -3.11 -6.26 13.56
N GLU A 247 -3.38 -6.05 14.86
CA GLU A 247 -4.68 -6.25 15.53
C GLU A 247 -5.84 -5.46 14.92
N ASN A 248 -5.58 -4.44 14.09
CA ASN A 248 -6.60 -3.70 13.34
C ASN A 248 -7.13 -4.46 12.12
N HIS A 249 -6.43 -5.52 11.69
CA HIS A 249 -6.71 -6.27 10.47
C HIS A 249 -7.18 -7.70 10.75
N TYR A 250 -6.61 -8.37 11.76
CA TYR A 250 -6.94 -9.75 12.13
C TYR A 250 -6.64 -10.02 13.62
N PRO A 251 -7.22 -11.07 14.24
CA PRO A 251 -6.83 -11.50 15.58
C PRO A 251 -5.34 -11.85 15.64
N THR A 252 -4.61 -11.27 16.60
CA THR A 252 -3.22 -11.62 16.89
C THR A 252 -3.11 -12.43 18.18
N MET A 253 -2.02 -13.16 18.34
CA MET A 253 -1.76 -14.08 19.43
C MET A 253 -0.38 -13.79 20.07
N PRO A 254 -0.23 -13.84 21.41
CA PRO A 254 1.07 -13.79 22.08
C PRO A 254 1.99 -14.93 21.63
N THR A 255 3.32 -14.71 21.63
CA THR A 255 4.28 -15.75 21.23
C THR A 255 4.10 -17.07 21.98
N ASP A 256 3.79 -17.01 23.28
CA ASP A 256 3.67 -18.22 24.12
C ASP A 256 2.44 -19.06 23.77
N GLU A 257 1.34 -18.40 23.37
CA GLU A 257 0.17 -19.06 22.81
C GLU A 257 0.46 -19.63 21.42
N ILE A 258 1.20 -18.90 20.56
CA ILE A 258 1.64 -19.40 19.23
C ILE A 258 2.52 -20.65 19.39
N CYS A 259 3.48 -20.63 20.32
CA CYS A 259 4.32 -21.79 20.67
C CYS A 259 3.47 -22.98 21.11
N THR A 260 2.48 -22.75 21.97
CA THR A 260 1.59 -23.80 22.50
C THR A 260 0.73 -24.41 21.39
N LEU A 261 0.12 -23.56 20.56
CA LEU A 261 -0.71 -23.96 19.42
C LEU A 261 0.08 -24.78 18.40
N LEU A 262 1.23 -24.26 17.94
CA LEU A 262 1.99 -24.90 16.88
C LEU A 262 2.75 -26.14 17.37
N SER A 263 3.25 -26.19 18.60
CA SER A 263 3.83 -27.42 19.15
C SER A 263 2.79 -28.54 19.28
N GLY A 264 1.53 -28.20 19.60
CA GLY A 264 0.41 -29.15 19.60
C GLY A 264 -0.04 -29.62 18.21
N LEU A 265 0.11 -28.80 17.17
CA LEU A 265 -0.29 -29.13 15.79
C LEU A 265 0.81 -29.84 14.99
N ILE A 266 2.03 -29.29 15.00
CA ILE A 266 3.13 -29.68 14.10
C ILE A 266 4.39 -30.16 14.82
N GLY A 267 4.36 -30.25 16.15
CA GLY A 267 5.40 -30.89 16.95
C GLY A 267 5.50 -32.40 16.73
N GLY A 268 6.39 -33.06 17.47
CA GLY A 268 6.65 -34.50 17.37
C GLY A 268 8.09 -34.80 16.96
N GLN A 269 8.35 -36.03 16.51
CA GLN A 269 9.70 -36.51 16.15
C GLN A 269 9.88 -36.86 14.66
N HIS A 270 8.80 -36.83 13.87
CA HIS A 270 8.85 -37.17 12.45
C HIS A 270 9.71 -36.16 11.67
N PRO A 271 10.54 -36.62 10.70
CA PRO A 271 11.33 -35.73 9.85
C PRO A 271 10.46 -34.72 9.10
N ALA A 272 10.83 -33.45 9.18
CA ALA A 272 10.07 -32.36 8.59
C ALA A 272 10.91 -31.09 8.41
N VAL A 273 10.47 -30.21 7.51
CA VAL A 273 10.95 -28.84 7.34
C VAL A 273 9.82 -27.85 7.63
N CYS A 274 10.13 -26.74 8.29
CA CYS A 274 9.19 -25.67 8.59
C CYS A 274 9.74 -24.34 8.07
N PHE A 275 8.94 -23.67 7.23
CA PHE A 275 9.16 -22.35 6.69
C PHE A 275 8.24 -21.36 7.42
N LEU A 276 8.78 -20.53 8.30
CA LEU A 276 8.01 -19.72 9.25
C LEU A 276 8.30 -18.22 9.11
N TRP A 277 7.29 -17.43 8.78
CA TRP A 277 7.42 -15.99 8.63
C TRP A 277 7.61 -15.28 9.97
N ALA A 278 8.59 -14.40 10.02
CA ALA A 278 8.81 -13.43 11.09
C ALA A 278 9.05 -12.03 10.48
N THR A 279 8.55 -11.01 11.15
CA THR A 279 8.99 -9.63 10.91
C THR A 279 10.28 -9.37 11.69
N ASN A 280 11.00 -8.31 11.34
CA ASN A 280 12.28 -7.95 11.99
C ASN A 280 12.22 -7.93 13.54
N PRO A 281 11.15 -7.40 14.19
CA PRO A 281 11.02 -7.43 15.64
C PRO A 281 10.73 -8.83 16.21
N MET A 282 10.05 -9.68 15.44
CA MET A 282 9.61 -11.02 15.85
C MET A 282 10.62 -12.13 15.49
N LEU A 283 11.84 -11.78 15.08
CA LEU A 283 12.87 -12.75 14.71
C LEU A 283 13.16 -13.75 15.85
N LEU A 284 13.34 -13.25 17.08
CA LEU A 284 13.61 -14.11 18.23
C LEU A 284 12.40 -14.97 18.59
N ASP A 285 11.19 -14.43 18.48
CA ASP A 285 9.93 -15.16 18.69
C ASP A 285 9.72 -16.26 17.65
N GLY A 286 10.03 -16.02 16.38
CA GLY A 286 10.04 -17.04 15.32
C GLY A 286 11.00 -18.20 15.63
N LEU A 287 12.20 -17.90 16.15
CA LEU A 287 13.14 -18.93 16.62
C LEU A 287 12.61 -19.70 17.83
N ARG A 288 11.93 -19.03 18.78
CA ARG A 288 11.27 -19.69 19.92
C ARG A 288 10.18 -20.66 19.44
N VAL A 289 9.36 -20.25 18.47
CA VAL A 289 8.30 -21.09 17.90
C VAL A 289 8.87 -22.31 17.17
N LEU A 290 9.91 -22.15 16.34
CA LEU A 290 10.60 -23.28 15.71
C LEU A 290 11.12 -24.28 16.76
N SER A 291 11.79 -23.78 17.81
CA SER A 291 12.31 -24.58 18.91
C SER A 291 11.21 -25.31 19.70
N ALA A 292 10.10 -24.63 20.01
CA ALA A 292 8.95 -25.23 20.70
C ALA A 292 8.30 -26.36 19.90
N CYS A 293 8.34 -26.27 18.57
CA CYS A 293 7.88 -27.32 17.67
C CYS A 293 8.94 -28.42 17.38
N GLY A 294 10.11 -28.35 18.02
CA GLY A 294 11.20 -29.32 17.86
C GLY A 294 12.01 -29.16 16.56
N PHE A 295 11.94 -28.02 15.87
CA PHE A 295 12.78 -27.72 14.71
C PHE A 295 14.06 -26.99 15.15
N THR A 296 15.20 -27.44 14.62
CA THR A 296 16.45 -26.69 14.66
C THR A 296 16.49 -25.69 13.51
N TYR A 297 16.64 -24.40 13.81
CA TYR A 297 16.88 -23.36 12.79
C TYR A 297 18.14 -23.67 11.97
N VAL A 298 18.08 -23.50 10.65
CA VAL A 298 19.21 -23.75 9.73
C VAL A 298 19.50 -22.59 8.77
N HIS A 299 18.48 -21.87 8.31
CA HIS A 299 18.63 -20.83 7.31
C HIS A 299 17.43 -19.86 7.33
N HIS A 300 17.47 -18.77 6.57
CA HIS A 300 16.29 -17.99 6.23
C HIS A 300 16.35 -17.44 4.80
N TRP A 301 15.20 -17.02 4.27
CA TRP A 301 15.10 -16.18 3.08
C TRP A 301 14.51 -14.81 3.45
N ILE A 302 14.68 -13.82 2.59
CA ILE A 302 14.29 -12.43 2.82
C ILE A 302 13.37 -11.97 1.68
N TRP A 303 12.27 -11.33 2.05
CA TRP A 303 11.42 -10.59 1.13
C TRP A 303 11.73 -9.09 1.19
N ASP A 304 12.32 -8.52 0.14
CA ASP A 304 12.50 -7.07 -0.03
C ASP A 304 11.22 -6.44 -0.62
N LYS A 305 10.48 -5.70 0.21
CA LYS A 305 9.15 -5.13 -0.12
C LYS A 305 9.21 -3.86 -0.98
N GLU A 306 10.42 -3.42 -1.34
CA GLU A 306 10.78 -2.15 -2.01
C GLU A 306 10.47 -0.88 -1.21
N VAL A 307 9.27 -0.77 -0.62
CA VAL A 307 8.78 0.42 0.06
C VAL A 307 8.93 0.26 1.57
N ALA A 308 9.84 1.05 2.16
CA ALA A 308 10.12 1.01 3.59
C ALA A 308 8.89 1.41 4.44
N GLY A 309 8.47 0.53 5.32
CA GLY A 309 7.37 0.74 6.25
C GLY A 309 7.72 1.67 7.42
N THR A 310 6.97 1.54 8.49
CA THR A 310 7.42 1.93 9.84
C THR A 310 8.53 0.98 10.31
N GLY A 311 9.15 1.30 11.44
CA GLY A 311 10.03 0.39 12.19
C GLY A 311 10.52 1.10 13.45
N TYR A 312 11.33 0.43 14.25
CA TYR A 312 11.76 0.95 15.57
C TYR A 312 13.09 1.73 15.49
N TRP A 313 14.19 1.04 15.20
CA TRP A 313 15.53 1.63 15.06
C TRP A 313 15.91 1.93 13.60
N GLY A 314 15.26 1.27 12.66
CA GLY A 314 15.31 1.54 11.22
C GLY A 314 13.91 1.48 10.62
N ARG A 315 13.76 1.74 9.32
CA ARG A 315 12.47 1.56 8.62
C ARG A 315 12.42 0.19 7.98
N ASP A 316 11.43 -0.63 8.35
CA ASP A 316 11.36 -2.02 7.93
C ASP A 316 10.96 -2.11 6.44
N ARG A 317 11.93 -2.46 5.59
CA ARG A 317 11.73 -2.68 4.15
C ARG A 317 11.59 -4.18 3.80
N HIS A 318 11.82 -5.08 4.74
CA HIS A 318 11.79 -6.52 4.48
C HIS A 318 10.96 -7.31 5.49
N GLU A 319 10.80 -8.61 5.22
CA GLU A 319 10.31 -9.67 6.10
C GLU A 319 11.21 -10.90 5.93
N ILE A 320 11.22 -11.78 6.94
CA ILE A 320 12.14 -12.92 7.04
C ILE A 320 11.32 -14.21 7.04
N LEU A 321 11.67 -15.16 6.17
CA LEU A 321 11.13 -16.52 6.20
C LEU A 321 12.18 -17.45 6.82
N LEU A 322 11.99 -17.80 8.10
CA LEU A 322 12.88 -18.71 8.83
C LEU A 322 12.69 -20.14 8.35
N ILE A 323 13.78 -20.89 8.26
CA ILE A 323 13.80 -22.30 7.84
C ILE A 323 14.35 -23.13 9.01
N GLY A 324 13.51 -24.00 9.55
CA GLY A 324 13.86 -24.98 10.56
C GLY A 324 13.72 -26.41 10.03
N ARG A 325 14.62 -27.32 10.45
CA ARG A 325 14.55 -28.75 10.13
C ARG A 325 14.37 -29.58 11.40
N ARG A 326 13.74 -30.73 11.26
CA ARG A 326 13.60 -31.76 12.31
C ARG A 326 13.87 -33.12 11.70
N GLY A 327 14.57 -33.98 12.43
CA GLY A 327 14.95 -35.32 11.96
C GLY A 327 15.82 -35.28 10.70
N ASP A 328 15.85 -36.41 9.99
CA ASP A 328 16.56 -36.58 8.72
C ASP A 328 15.59 -36.38 7.55
N ILE A 329 15.37 -35.12 7.18
CA ILE A 329 14.66 -34.74 5.96
C ILE A 329 15.66 -34.32 4.89
N ALA A 330 15.45 -34.77 3.65
CA ALA A 330 16.32 -34.47 2.53
C ALA A 330 16.47 -32.94 2.34
N ALA A 331 17.72 -32.47 2.31
CA ALA A 331 18.02 -31.11 1.89
C ALA A 331 17.80 -30.96 0.37
N PRO A 332 17.46 -29.76 -0.13
CA PRO A 332 17.29 -29.56 -1.57
C PRO A 332 18.57 -29.83 -2.35
N LEU A 333 18.44 -30.28 -3.60
CA LEU A 333 19.58 -30.62 -4.47
C LEU A 333 20.47 -29.38 -4.72
N PRO A 334 21.80 -29.49 -4.61
CA PRO A 334 22.71 -28.37 -4.90
C PRO A 334 22.45 -27.73 -6.26
N GLY A 335 22.26 -26.42 -6.29
CA GLY A 335 21.94 -25.65 -7.49
C GLY A 335 20.44 -25.47 -7.79
N THR A 336 19.55 -26.12 -7.02
CA THR A 336 18.08 -25.90 -7.12
C THR A 336 17.57 -24.85 -6.14
N GLN A 337 18.40 -24.44 -5.16
CA GLN A 337 18.03 -23.43 -4.17
C GLN A 337 17.85 -22.05 -4.83
N PRO A 338 16.82 -21.28 -4.46
CA PRO A 338 16.69 -19.90 -4.90
C PRO A 338 17.73 -18.99 -4.23
N GLU A 339 17.95 -17.81 -4.80
CA GLU A 339 18.64 -16.73 -4.10
C GLU A 339 17.89 -16.36 -2.81
N THR A 340 18.65 -16.00 -1.77
CA THR A 340 18.12 -15.83 -0.42
C THR A 340 17.38 -14.50 -0.22
N VAL A 341 17.35 -13.62 -1.23
CA VAL A 341 16.65 -12.33 -1.23
C VAL A 341 15.77 -12.25 -2.47
N TYR A 342 14.46 -12.21 -2.28
CA TYR A 342 13.48 -11.98 -3.34
C TYR A 342 12.87 -10.57 -3.20
N ARG A 343 12.80 -9.83 -4.31
CA ARG A 343 12.25 -8.46 -4.34
C ARG A 343 10.89 -8.45 -5.03
N GLU A 344 9.87 -8.02 -4.30
CA GLU A 344 8.53 -7.79 -4.84
C GLU A 344 7.82 -6.72 -4.01
N ARG A 345 7.19 -5.75 -4.67
CA ARG A 345 6.42 -4.70 -4.00
C ARG A 345 5.20 -5.27 -3.27
N LYS A 346 5.08 -4.95 -1.97
CA LYS A 346 3.93 -5.41 -1.15
C LYS A 346 2.55 -5.07 -1.76
N GLY A 347 1.68 -6.08 -1.76
CA GLY A 347 0.27 -5.99 -2.17
C GLY A 347 -0.68 -5.68 -1.01
N ARG A 348 -1.73 -6.48 -0.85
CA ARG A 348 -2.72 -6.37 0.24
C ARG A 348 -2.07 -6.58 1.62
N HIS A 349 -2.71 -6.09 2.69
CA HIS A 349 -2.11 -6.13 4.03
C HIS A 349 -1.77 -7.56 4.49
N SER A 350 -0.53 -7.74 4.96
CA SER A 350 0.11 -9.02 5.33
C SER A 350 0.12 -10.10 4.23
N ALA A 351 -0.27 -9.82 2.98
CA ALA A 351 -0.18 -10.80 1.90
C ALA A 351 1.30 -11.04 1.56
N LYS A 352 1.72 -12.30 1.67
CA LYS A 352 3.07 -12.77 1.33
C LYS A 352 3.12 -13.09 -0.18
N PRO A 353 4.26 -12.89 -0.88
CA PRO A 353 4.37 -13.26 -2.29
C PRO A 353 4.21 -14.76 -2.50
N ASP A 354 3.47 -15.14 -3.54
CA ASP A 354 3.24 -16.55 -3.90
C ASP A 354 4.54 -17.25 -4.33
N TRP A 355 5.51 -16.49 -4.83
CA TRP A 355 6.87 -16.94 -5.15
C TRP A 355 7.52 -17.79 -4.04
N PHE A 356 7.27 -17.49 -2.77
CA PHE A 356 7.84 -18.26 -1.65
C PHE A 356 7.24 -19.68 -1.57
N ALA A 357 5.93 -19.81 -1.75
CA ALA A 357 5.27 -21.12 -1.80
C ALA A 357 5.70 -21.91 -3.05
N GLU A 358 5.79 -21.25 -4.21
CA GLU A 358 6.27 -21.85 -5.45
C GLU A 358 7.70 -22.40 -5.34
N GLN A 359 8.60 -21.71 -4.61
CA GLN A 359 9.95 -22.24 -4.40
C GLN A 359 9.91 -23.46 -3.48
N ILE A 360 9.09 -23.46 -2.43
CA ILE A 360 8.92 -24.63 -1.56
C ILE A 360 8.36 -25.82 -2.35
N ASP A 361 7.44 -25.61 -3.28
CA ASP A 361 6.94 -26.66 -4.18
C ASP A 361 8.02 -27.23 -5.10
N LYS A 362 8.88 -26.38 -5.69
CA LYS A 362 9.99 -26.82 -6.55
C LYS A 362 11.05 -27.61 -5.79
N LEU A 363 11.31 -27.28 -4.51
CA LEU A 363 12.29 -28.00 -3.67
C LEU A 363 11.72 -29.30 -3.09
N PHE A 364 10.40 -29.39 -2.92
CA PHE A 364 9.70 -30.55 -2.34
C PHE A 364 8.52 -31.02 -3.22
N PRO A 365 8.78 -31.41 -4.49
CA PRO A 365 7.73 -31.86 -5.40
C PRO A 365 7.09 -33.17 -4.91
N GLY A 366 5.77 -33.30 -5.07
CA GLY A 366 5.01 -34.49 -4.68
C GLY A 366 4.89 -34.76 -3.17
N LEU A 367 5.62 -34.05 -2.31
CA LEU A 367 5.45 -34.13 -0.86
C LEU A 367 4.20 -33.38 -0.42
N ALA A 368 3.45 -33.97 0.53
CA ALA A 368 2.31 -33.32 1.17
C ALA A 368 2.78 -32.09 1.98
N LYS A 369 2.04 -30.98 1.86
CA LYS A 369 2.38 -29.70 2.48
C LYS A 369 1.19 -29.12 3.22
N LEU A 370 1.46 -28.43 4.32
CA LEU A 370 0.46 -27.72 5.10
C LEU A 370 0.82 -26.23 5.23
N GLU A 371 -0.09 -25.36 4.82
CA GLU A 371 -0.04 -23.94 5.15
C GLU A 371 -0.84 -23.65 6.43
N LEU A 372 -0.18 -23.05 7.42
CA LEU A 372 -0.73 -22.62 8.70
C LEU A 372 -0.99 -21.12 8.69
N PHE A 373 -2.14 -20.72 9.25
CA PHE A 373 -2.70 -19.37 9.19
C PHE A 373 -3.08 -18.93 7.76
N ALA A 374 -3.40 -19.91 6.91
CA ALA A 374 -3.82 -19.69 5.53
C ALA A 374 -5.11 -18.84 5.46
N ARG A 375 -5.14 -17.90 4.50
CA ARG A 375 -6.33 -17.08 4.16
C ARG A 375 -6.95 -17.42 2.80
N ALA A 376 -6.28 -18.26 2.03
CA ALA A 376 -6.74 -18.83 0.77
C ALA A 376 -6.12 -20.23 0.64
N ALA A 377 -6.78 -21.13 -0.08
CA ALA A 377 -6.18 -22.41 -0.46
C ALA A 377 -5.15 -22.20 -1.59
N ARG A 378 -4.14 -23.08 -1.67
CA ARG A 378 -3.21 -23.16 -2.81
C ARG A 378 -3.33 -24.56 -3.43
N PRO A 379 -3.33 -24.68 -4.77
CA PRO A 379 -3.32 -25.99 -5.43
C PRO A 379 -2.17 -26.86 -4.91
N GLY A 380 -2.46 -28.10 -4.51
CA GLY A 380 -1.47 -29.04 -3.97
C GLY A 380 -1.08 -28.85 -2.50
N TRP A 381 -1.67 -27.89 -1.77
CA TRP A 381 -1.42 -27.66 -0.34
C TRP A 381 -2.68 -27.87 0.49
N ASP A 382 -2.55 -28.52 1.64
CA ASP A 382 -3.59 -28.45 2.67
C ASP A 382 -3.49 -27.10 3.39
N SER A 383 -4.63 -26.56 3.80
CA SER A 383 -4.71 -25.25 4.45
C SER A 383 -5.35 -25.35 5.84
N TRP A 384 -4.71 -24.75 6.84
CA TRP A 384 -5.23 -24.60 8.21
C TRP A 384 -5.27 -23.12 8.57
N GLY A 385 -6.44 -22.59 8.94
CA GLY A 385 -6.59 -21.18 9.30
C GLY A 385 -8.05 -20.74 9.40
N PHE A 386 -8.32 -19.68 10.16
CA PHE A 386 -9.70 -19.22 10.37
C PHE A 386 -10.36 -18.60 9.14
N GLU A 387 -9.56 -18.23 8.13
CA GLU A 387 -10.02 -17.63 6.88
C GLU A 387 -9.85 -18.59 5.66
N SER A 388 -9.26 -19.78 5.83
CA SER A 388 -9.19 -20.76 4.74
C SER A 388 -10.57 -21.36 4.47
N ASN A 389 -10.99 -21.36 3.20
CA ASN A 389 -12.28 -21.93 2.80
C ASN A 389 -12.11 -23.42 2.42
N PRO A 390 -12.67 -24.37 3.17
CA PRO A 390 -12.42 -25.80 2.94
C PRO A 390 -13.03 -26.34 1.63
N GLU A 391 -14.01 -25.67 1.04
CA GLU A 391 -14.71 -26.13 -0.18
C GLU A 391 -13.86 -26.03 -1.47
N ALA A 392 -12.73 -25.30 -1.46
CA ALA A 392 -11.86 -25.18 -2.63
C ALA A 392 -11.10 -26.48 -2.97
N ASN A 393 -10.92 -27.38 -2.00
CA ASN A 393 -10.06 -28.55 -2.14
C ASN A 393 -10.76 -29.79 -2.74
N ALA A 394 -12.06 -29.69 -3.08
CA ALA A 394 -12.89 -30.82 -3.49
C ALA A 394 -13.16 -30.91 -5.01
N SER A 395 -12.63 -29.99 -5.83
CA SER A 395 -13.00 -29.87 -7.25
C SER A 395 -12.05 -30.50 -8.26
N GLU A 396 -10.94 -31.13 -7.83
CA GLU A 396 -9.89 -31.64 -8.74
C GLU A 396 -9.60 -33.16 -8.66
N ASP A 397 -10.43 -33.96 -7.99
CA ASP A 397 -10.32 -35.43 -8.03
C ASP A 397 -11.47 -36.06 -8.83
N ASN A 398 -11.36 -35.99 -10.16
CA ASN A 398 -12.38 -36.48 -11.09
C ASN A 398 -12.05 -37.91 -11.55
N GLY A 399 -12.51 -38.91 -10.78
CA GLY A 399 -12.17 -40.33 -10.94
C GLY A 399 -13.33 -41.26 -11.30
N GLY A 400 -13.86 -41.17 -12.52
CA GLY A 400 -14.30 -42.35 -13.30
C GLY A 400 -15.62 -43.10 -12.97
N ILE A 401 -16.57 -42.99 -13.92
CA ILE A 401 -17.48 -44.06 -14.43
C ILE A 401 -18.67 -44.51 -13.55
N SER A 402 -19.88 -44.14 -13.98
CA SER A 402 -20.88 -45.13 -14.46
C SER A 402 -21.83 -44.52 -15.51
N ALA A 403 -22.18 -45.29 -16.54
CA ALA A 403 -23.32 -45.01 -17.44
C ALA A 403 -24.65 -45.25 -16.68
N ILE A 404 -25.87 -44.89 -17.12
CA ILE A 404 -26.54 -44.91 -18.45
C ILE A 404 -27.74 -43.91 -18.38
N GLU A 405 -28.50 -43.48 -19.41
CA GLU A 405 -28.64 -43.77 -20.85
C GLU A 405 -29.29 -42.55 -21.58
N GLY A 406 -29.60 -42.63 -22.88
CA GLY A 406 -30.72 -41.88 -23.48
C GLY A 406 -30.41 -40.73 -24.49
N ALA A 407 -29.93 -41.10 -25.69
CA ALA A 407 -30.16 -40.54 -27.05
C ALA A 407 -30.88 -39.18 -27.32
N PRO A 408 -30.76 -38.58 -28.53
CA PRO A 408 -29.67 -38.61 -29.54
C PRO A 408 -29.26 -37.22 -30.11
N MET A 409 -28.20 -37.21 -30.92
CA MET A 409 -27.69 -36.05 -31.71
C MET A 409 -28.54 -35.74 -32.95
N PRO A 410 -28.39 -34.53 -33.52
CA PRO A 410 -27.80 -34.36 -34.86
C PRO A 410 -26.63 -33.34 -34.83
N GLY A 411 -25.72 -33.25 -35.80
CA GLY A 411 -25.55 -34.00 -37.04
C GLY A 411 -24.37 -33.40 -37.83
N GLU A 412 -23.59 -34.27 -38.47
CA GLU A 412 -22.41 -34.08 -39.32
C GLU A 412 -22.12 -32.71 -39.97
N ALA A 413 -20.83 -32.32 -39.96
CA ALA A 413 -20.08 -32.00 -41.19
C ALA A 413 -18.55 -32.10 -40.97
N SER A 414 -17.86 -32.93 -41.74
CA SER A 414 -16.39 -33.09 -41.71
C SER A 414 -15.66 -32.13 -42.66
N ARG A 415 -14.36 -31.86 -42.42
CA ARG A 415 -13.25 -32.16 -43.37
C ARG A 415 -11.85 -31.80 -42.79
N PRO A 416 -10.74 -32.38 -43.32
CA PRO A 416 -9.49 -32.53 -42.56
C PRO A 416 -8.18 -31.96 -43.21
N VAL A 417 -7.16 -31.83 -42.35
CA VAL A 417 -5.71 -32.11 -42.56
C VAL A 417 -4.91 -31.43 -43.69
N ALA A 418 -3.89 -30.65 -43.29
CA ALA A 418 -2.46 -30.81 -43.62
C ALA A 418 -1.63 -29.78 -42.79
N GLY A 419 -0.43 -30.01 -42.26
CA GLY A 419 0.44 -31.19 -42.28
C GLY A 419 1.80 -30.92 -42.94
N ARG A 420 2.87 -30.70 -42.16
CA ARG A 420 4.28 -30.97 -42.56
C ARG A 420 5.26 -30.92 -41.38
N SER A 421 6.35 -31.67 -41.52
CA SER A 421 7.36 -32.02 -40.51
C SER A 421 8.79 -31.85 -41.07
N ALA A 422 9.79 -32.35 -40.32
CA ALA A 422 11.24 -32.43 -40.58
C ALA A 422 12.05 -31.18 -40.13
N SER A 423 13.15 -31.27 -39.36
CA SER A 423 14.26 -32.25 -39.16
C SER A 423 15.55 -31.90 -39.92
N ALA A 424 16.70 -32.34 -39.38
CA ALA A 424 18.12 -32.17 -39.74
C ALA A 424 18.87 -31.12 -38.87
N THR A 425 19.86 -31.43 -38.00
CA THR A 425 21.13 -32.20 -38.04
C THR A 425 22.34 -31.46 -38.68
N SER A 426 23.45 -31.38 -37.94
CA SER A 426 24.87 -31.18 -38.32
C SER A 426 25.57 -30.40 -37.17
N GLU A 427 26.32 -31.05 -36.28
CA GLU A 427 27.74 -31.47 -36.39
C GLU A 427 28.80 -30.37 -36.18
N ILE A 428 29.54 -30.54 -35.07
CA ILE A 428 31.00 -30.58 -34.96
C ILE A 428 31.83 -29.37 -35.43
N MET A 429 32.52 -28.74 -34.47
CA MET A 429 33.94 -28.44 -34.62
C MET A 429 34.68 -28.55 -33.28
N ASP A 430 35.76 -29.33 -33.28
CA ASP A 430 36.64 -29.62 -32.14
C ASP A 430 37.92 -28.75 -32.23
N ALA A 431 38.46 -28.34 -31.08
CA ALA A 431 39.71 -27.58 -30.98
C ALA A 431 40.36 -27.79 -29.60
N THR A 432 41.12 -28.88 -29.48
CA THR A 432 41.91 -29.28 -28.31
C THR A 432 43.15 -28.41 -28.04
N ALA A 433 43.72 -28.62 -26.84
CA ALA A 433 45.03 -28.19 -26.34
C ALA A 433 45.11 -26.79 -25.68
N GLY A 434 45.80 -26.63 -24.54
CA GLY A 434 46.59 -27.61 -23.81
C GLY A 434 46.99 -27.16 -22.38
N GLU A 435 47.55 -28.11 -21.65
CA GLU A 435 47.91 -28.06 -20.23
C GLU A 435 48.84 -26.90 -19.84
N THR A 436 48.70 -26.36 -18.61
CA THR A 436 49.60 -26.68 -17.48
C THR A 436 49.32 -25.80 -16.25
N ALA A 437 49.29 -26.42 -15.06
CA ALA A 437 49.45 -25.69 -13.79
C ALA A 437 50.96 -25.58 -13.47
N PRO A 438 51.37 -24.65 -12.57
CA PRO A 438 51.60 -25.14 -11.21
C PRO A 438 51.18 -24.19 -10.08
N GLN A 439 51.17 -24.76 -8.89
CA GLN A 439 50.80 -24.15 -7.61
C GLN A 439 51.71 -22.98 -7.21
N SER A 440 51.17 -22.01 -6.46
CA SER A 440 51.97 -21.36 -5.41
C SER A 440 51.16 -21.15 -4.12
N LYS A 441 51.72 -21.61 -3.01
CA LYS A 441 51.20 -21.34 -1.66
C LYS A 441 51.65 -19.95 -1.22
N ARG A 442 50.74 -19.12 -0.69
CA ARG A 442 51.09 -18.07 0.29
C ARG A 442 49.86 -17.70 1.11
N GLY A 443 49.77 -18.27 2.31
CA GLY A 443 48.81 -17.81 3.31
C GLY A 443 49.28 -16.49 3.94
N ARG A 444 48.33 -15.64 4.31
CA ARG A 444 48.56 -14.66 5.39
C ARG A 444 47.24 -14.34 6.08
N ALA A 445 47.09 -14.83 7.32
CA ALA A 445 46.03 -14.39 8.20
C ALA A 445 46.15 -12.88 8.46
N ARG A 446 45.03 -12.19 8.57
CA ARG A 446 44.95 -10.92 9.30
C ARG A 446 43.98 -11.08 10.46
N LYS A 447 44.47 -10.67 11.64
CA LYS A 447 43.80 -10.80 12.93
C LYS A 447 42.59 -9.86 13.02
N ALA A 448 41.65 -10.24 13.87
CA ALA A 448 40.71 -9.29 14.47
C ALA A 448 41.45 -8.21 15.26
N VAL A 449 40.82 -7.05 15.41
CA VAL A 449 41.12 -6.04 16.44
C VAL A 449 39.80 -5.77 17.17
N PRO A 450 39.74 -5.84 18.52
CA PRO A 450 38.51 -5.72 19.29
C PRO A 450 38.30 -4.33 19.91
N ALA A 451 37.14 -4.19 20.58
CA ALA A 451 36.63 -3.06 21.37
C ALA A 451 36.04 -1.90 20.53
#